data_AF-A0A0M3AEM2-F1
#
_entry.id   AF-A0A0M3AEM2-F1
#
_cell.length_a   1.000
_cell.length_b   1.000
_cell.length_c   1.000
_cell.angle_alpha   90.00
_cell.angle_beta   90.00
_cell.angle_gamma   90.00
#
_symmetry.space_group_name_H-M   'P 1'
#
loop_
_entity.id
_entity.type
_entity.pdbx_description
1 polymer ?
#
loop_
_entity_poly.entity_id
_entity_poly.type
_entity_poly.pdbx_seq_one_letter_code
_entity_poly.pdbx_strand_id
1 'polypeptide(L)'
;MASKDINKFSYLWNGSEPSWCLKRLPTLIEILIEFDEVGFTSKDALKLKNNVSTFSNLSITDLYSHYKGVREINLGKFDERKAVELNERLQLVGFNIKLLIVNDRFIIFNRAENMALTIEDNDIYKLVKEKMIHEGVLVEDQG
;
A
#
# COMPACT_ATOMS: atom_id res chain seq x y z
N MET A 1 13.79 -15.35 -22.10
CA MET A 1 12.81 -15.07 -21.02
C MET A 1 12.59 -16.36 -20.26
N ALA A 2 12.98 -16.43 -18.98
CA ALA A 2 12.70 -17.62 -18.16
C ALA A 2 11.18 -17.70 -17.93
N SER A 3 10.58 -18.85 -18.27
CA SER A 3 9.18 -19.12 -17.94
C SER A 3 9.03 -19.08 -16.41
N LYS A 4 8.17 -18.19 -15.91
CA LYS A 4 7.84 -18.11 -14.48
C LYS A 4 6.94 -19.31 -14.15
N ASP A 5 7.55 -20.43 -13.75
CA ASP A 5 6.80 -21.65 -13.44
C ASP A 5 6.11 -21.53 -12.08
N ILE A 6 4.81 -21.27 -12.11
CA ILE A 6 3.96 -21.22 -10.93
C ILE A 6 3.56 -22.61 -10.43
N ASN A 7 3.71 -23.67 -11.23
CA ASN A 7 3.22 -25.00 -10.89
C ASN A 7 3.96 -25.62 -9.71
N LYS A 8 5.16 -25.13 -9.37
CA LYS A 8 5.85 -25.50 -8.13
C LYS A 8 5.04 -25.18 -6.87
N PHE A 9 4.03 -24.30 -6.98
CA PHE A 9 3.12 -23.94 -5.90
C PHE A 9 1.74 -24.60 -6.02
N SER A 10 1.55 -25.58 -6.92
CA SER A 10 0.22 -26.12 -7.20
C SER A 10 -0.46 -26.74 -5.99
N TYR A 11 0.31 -27.22 -5.01
CA TYR A 11 -0.18 -27.76 -3.74
C TYR A 11 -1.07 -26.77 -2.97
N LEU A 12 -0.93 -25.46 -3.23
CA LEU A 12 -1.74 -24.40 -2.61
C LEU A 12 -3.20 -24.35 -3.11
N TRP A 13 -3.51 -24.90 -4.28
CA TRP A 13 -4.84 -24.81 -4.89
C TRP A 13 -5.37 -26.11 -5.49
N ASN A 14 -4.52 -27.12 -5.70
CA ASN A 14 -4.94 -28.41 -6.27
C ASN A 14 -5.53 -29.38 -5.24
N GLY A 15 -5.67 -28.96 -3.98
CA GLY A 15 -6.23 -29.77 -2.89
C GLY A 15 -5.27 -30.79 -2.27
N SER A 16 -4.00 -30.85 -2.70
CA SER A 16 -3.00 -31.76 -2.10
C SER A 16 -2.70 -31.41 -0.64
N GLU A 17 -2.74 -30.11 -0.32
CA GLU A 17 -2.58 -29.59 1.05
C GLU A 17 -3.73 -28.63 1.38
N PRO A 18 -4.84 -29.10 1.99
CA PRO A 18 -6.08 -28.32 2.12
C PRO A 18 -6.05 -27.23 3.20
N SER A 19 -4.95 -27.15 3.97
CA SER A 19 -4.80 -26.19 5.06
C SER A 19 -4.43 -24.78 4.59
N TRP A 20 -4.06 -24.62 3.32
CA TRP A 20 -3.71 -23.34 2.73
C TRP A 20 -4.94 -22.46 2.46
N CYS A 21 -4.84 -21.19 2.82
CA CYS A 21 -5.84 -20.16 2.56
C CYS A 21 -5.17 -18.85 2.16
N LEU A 22 -5.97 -17.90 1.67
CA LEU A 22 -5.58 -16.51 1.53
C LEU A 22 -6.14 -15.71 2.70
N LYS A 23 -5.27 -15.17 3.56
CA LYS A 23 -5.69 -14.27 4.63
C LYS A 23 -5.61 -12.83 4.15
N ARG A 24 -6.74 -12.13 4.13
CA ARG A 24 -6.80 -10.71 3.76
C ARG A 24 -6.07 -9.89 4.82
N LEU A 25 -5.18 -9.01 4.37
CA LEU A 25 -4.55 -8.04 5.24
C LEU A 25 -5.42 -6.78 5.35
N PRO A 26 -5.28 -6.00 6.44
CA PRO A 26 -5.98 -4.73 6.57
C PRO A 26 -5.76 -3.86 5.33
N THR A 27 -6.82 -3.20 4.90
CA THR A 27 -6.76 -2.19 3.84
C THR A 27 -5.77 -1.11 4.27
N LEU A 28 -4.89 -0.71 3.35
CA LEU A 28 -4.11 0.51 3.50
C LEU A 28 -4.66 1.56 2.56
N ILE A 29 -4.53 2.81 2.98
CA ILE A 29 -4.85 3.97 2.17
C ILE A 29 -3.56 4.71 1.90
N GLU A 30 -3.26 4.90 0.63
CA GLU A 30 -2.19 5.76 0.18
C GLU A 30 -2.70 7.21 0.11
N ILE A 31 -1.92 8.13 0.67
CA ILE A 31 -2.30 9.55 0.77
C ILE A 31 -1.41 10.36 -0.15
N LEU A 32 -2.06 11.07 -1.06
CA LEU A 32 -1.41 11.93 -2.04
C LEU A 32 -1.86 13.38 -1.80
N ILE A 33 -0.90 14.30 -1.76
CA ILE A 33 -1.19 15.74 -1.80
C ILE A 33 -1.13 16.17 -3.26
N GLU A 34 -2.21 16.75 -3.77
CA GLU A 34 -2.28 17.30 -5.11
C GLU A 34 -2.05 18.81 -5.08
N PHE A 35 -1.24 19.30 -6.01
CA PHE A 35 -0.97 20.71 -6.24
C PHE A 35 -1.59 21.17 -7.56
N ASP A 36 -1.86 22.47 -7.66
CA ASP A 36 -2.38 23.07 -8.88
C ASP A 36 -1.32 23.14 -10.00
N GLU A 37 -1.62 23.85 -11.08
CA GLU A 37 -0.70 23.96 -12.23
C GLU A 37 0.67 24.55 -11.88
N VAL A 38 0.76 25.35 -10.80
CA VAL A 38 2.01 25.93 -10.30
C VAL A 38 2.87 24.87 -9.60
N GLY A 39 2.25 23.80 -9.11
CA GLY A 39 2.90 22.73 -8.37
C GLY A 39 3.32 23.17 -6.96
N PHE A 40 4.16 22.35 -6.32
CA PHE A 40 4.64 22.62 -4.96
C PHE A 40 5.37 23.97 -4.82
N THR A 41 4.91 24.79 -3.87
CA THR A 41 5.47 26.12 -3.59
C THR A 41 6.23 26.19 -2.27
N SER A 42 6.93 27.30 -2.02
CA SER A 42 7.61 27.55 -0.75
C SER A 42 6.62 27.67 0.43
N LYS A 43 5.38 28.11 0.18
CA LYS A 43 4.32 28.12 1.20
C LYS A 43 3.90 26.70 1.58
N ASP A 44 3.85 25.79 0.61
CA ASP A 44 3.54 24.38 0.83
C ASP A 44 4.64 23.67 1.61
N ALA A 45 5.91 24.02 1.37
CA ALA A 45 7.03 23.52 2.17
C ALA A 45 6.90 23.88 3.66
N LEU A 46 6.49 25.11 3.98
CA LEU A 46 6.23 25.51 5.35
C LEU A 46 5.04 24.74 5.95
N LYS A 47 3.93 24.61 5.21
CA LYS A 47 2.76 23.85 5.65
C LYS A 47 3.10 22.37 5.91
N LEU A 48 3.84 21.73 5.02
CA LEU A 48 4.27 20.34 5.15
C LEU A 48 5.14 20.13 6.38
N LYS A 49 6.18 20.96 6.55
CA LYS A 49 7.09 20.89 7.71
C LYS A 49 6.35 20.97 9.05
N ASN A 50 5.31 21.79 9.12
CA ASN A 50 4.55 22.03 10.36
C ASN A 50 3.49 20.95 10.65
N ASN A 51 2.96 20.26 9.64
CA ASN A 51 1.78 19.39 9.79
C ASN A 51 2.04 17.90 9.50
N VAL A 52 3.19 17.58 8.90
CA VAL A 52 3.59 16.21 8.56
C VAL A 52 4.93 15.91 9.20
N SER A 53 4.91 15.01 10.19
CA SER A 53 6.07 14.66 11.01
C SER A 53 7.26 14.13 10.19
N THR A 54 7.01 13.45 9.07
CA THR A 54 8.05 12.98 8.15
C THR A 54 8.96 14.11 7.62
N PHE A 55 8.44 15.33 7.54
CA PHE A 55 9.14 16.49 7.01
C PHE A 55 9.63 17.46 8.09
N SER A 56 9.37 17.18 9.37
CA SER A 56 9.66 18.11 10.47
C SER A 56 11.15 18.42 10.62
N ASN A 57 12.01 17.44 10.31
CA ASN A 57 13.47 17.57 10.41
C ASN A 57 14.14 18.19 9.18
N LEU A 58 13.42 18.34 8.06
CA LEU A 58 13.98 18.93 6.84
C LEU A 58 13.88 20.45 6.88
N SER A 59 14.86 21.16 6.31
CA SER A 59 14.72 22.60 6.15
C SER A 59 13.66 22.92 5.08
N ILE A 60 13.05 24.11 5.17
CA ILE A 60 12.09 24.57 4.16
C ILE A 60 12.75 24.64 2.77
N THR A 61 14.02 25.05 2.73
CA THR A 61 14.81 25.12 1.50
C THR A 61 15.02 23.76 0.87
N ASP A 62 15.30 22.73 1.67
CA ASP A 62 15.50 21.36 1.17
C ASP A 62 14.19 20.77 0.64
N LEU A 63 13.10 20.94 1.41
CA LEU A 63 11.76 20.52 0.99
C LEU A 63 11.36 21.18 -0.33
N TYR A 64 11.51 22.50 -0.42
CA TYR A 64 11.21 23.24 -1.64
C TYR A 64 12.09 22.79 -2.80
N SER A 65 13.40 22.68 -2.61
CA SER A 65 14.31 22.31 -3.70
C SER A 65 14.04 20.89 -4.22
N HIS A 66 13.62 19.97 -3.34
CA HIS A 66 13.32 18.60 -3.70
C HIS A 66 12.00 18.44 -4.46
N TYR A 67 10.97 19.20 -4.06
CA TYR A 67 9.61 19.03 -4.59
C TYR A 67 9.15 20.17 -5.53
N LYS A 68 9.95 21.21 -5.77
CA LYS A 68 9.55 22.36 -6.61
C LYS A 68 9.00 21.90 -7.96
N GLY A 69 7.77 22.33 -8.28
CA GLY A 69 7.09 22.01 -9.53
C GLY A 69 6.48 20.61 -9.60
N VAL A 70 6.62 19.80 -8.55
CA VAL A 70 5.93 18.51 -8.42
C VAL A 70 4.43 18.77 -8.21
N ARG A 71 3.61 18.03 -8.95
CA ARG A 71 2.13 18.13 -8.89
C ARG A 71 1.49 17.21 -7.87
N GLU A 72 2.23 16.22 -7.39
CA GLU A 72 1.74 15.24 -6.43
C GLU A 72 2.86 14.78 -5.49
N ILE A 73 2.60 14.80 -4.18
CA ILE A 73 3.52 14.21 -3.19
C ILE A 73 2.81 13.05 -2.50
N ASN A 74 3.43 11.88 -2.56
CA ASN A 74 2.99 10.69 -1.86
C ASN A 74 3.53 10.69 -0.43
N LEU A 75 2.63 10.67 0.56
CA LEU A 75 2.98 10.65 1.99
C LEU A 75 3.19 9.23 2.54
N GLY A 76 2.93 8.20 1.72
CA GLY A 76 3.00 6.80 2.09
C GLY A 76 1.63 6.17 2.30
N LYS A 77 1.66 4.97 2.88
CA LYS A 77 0.50 4.10 3.10
C LYS A 77 0.18 4.03 4.59
N PHE A 78 -1.09 4.20 4.92
CA PHE A 78 -1.57 4.26 6.30
C PHE A 78 -2.74 3.28 6.49
N ASP A 79 -2.96 2.83 7.71
CA ASP A 79 -4.23 2.20 8.06
C ASP A 79 -5.38 3.21 7.89
N GLU A 80 -6.60 2.70 7.68
CA GLU A 80 -7.77 3.53 7.35
C GLU A 80 -8.00 4.66 8.36
N ARG A 81 -7.95 4.35 9.66
CA ARG A 81 -8.17 5.33 10.71
C ARG A 81 -7.14 6.46 10.65
N LYS A 82 -5.84 6.13 10.59
CA LYS A 82 -4.79 7.15 10.48
C LYS A 82 -4.89 7.94 9.18
N ALA A 83 -5.32 7.31 8.09
CA ALA A 83 -5.50 7.99 6.83
C ALA A 83 -6.60 9.04 6.88
N VAL A 84 -7.74 8.73 7.51
CA VAL A 84 -8.82 9.69 7.75
C VAL A 84 -8.34 10.83 8.65
N GLU A 85 -7.71 10.51 9.78
CA GLU A 85 -7.20 11.53 10.73
C GLU A 85 -6.16 12.46 10.07
N LEU A 86 -5.28 11.92 9.22
CA LEU A 86 -4.29 12.71 8.48
C LEU A 86 -4.94 13.53 7.37
N ASN A 87 -5.90 12.97 6.64
CA ASN A 87 -6.66 13.68 5.60
C ASN A 87 -7.36 14.92 6.16
N GLU A 88 -8.13 14.76 7.23
CA GLU A 88 -8.86 15.86 7.88
C GLU A 88 -7.90 16.98 8.32
N ARG A 89 -6.79 16.61 8.98
CA ARG A 89 -5.78 17.58 9.42
C ARG A 89 -5.15 18.34 8.24
N LEU A 90 -4.85 17.66 7.14
CA LEU A 90 -4.23 18.30 5.98
C LEU A 90 -5.20 19.16 5.18
N GLN A 91 -6.47 18.76 5.08
CA GLN A 91 -7.52 19.59 4.49
C GLN A 91 -7.74 20.88 5.28
N LEU A 92 -7.68 20.83 6.61
CA LEU A 92 -7.80 22.02 7.47
C LEU A 92 -6.70 23.07 7.23
N VAL A 93 -5.51 22.66 6.80
CA VAL A 93 -4.42 23.57 6.44
C VAL A 93 -4.38 23.92 4.94
N GLY A 94 -5.42 23.50 4.21
CA GLY A 94 -5.69 23.87 2.82
C GLY A 94 -4.92 23.06 1.79
N PHE A 95 -4.58 21.79 2.08
CA PHE A 95 -4.11 20.86 1.05
C PHE A 95 -5.29 20.19 0.34
N ASN A 96 -5.16 19.97 -0.97
CA ASN A 96 -6.02 19.05 -1.69
C ASN A 96 -5.45 17.63 -1.54
N ILE A 97 -6.26 16.70 -1.04
CA ILE A 97 -5.82 15.35 -0.68
C ILE A 97 -6.62 14.33 -1.50
N LYS A 98 -5.88 13.39 -2.09
CA LYS A 98 -6.44 12.22 -2.76
C LYS A 98 -6.10 10.97 -1.97
N LEU A 99 -7.14 10.21 -1.62
CA LEU A 99 -7.04 8.93 -0.92
C LEU A 99 -7.17 7.79 -1.94
N LEU A 100 -6.15 6.93 -1.99
CA LEU A 100 -6.15 5.75 -2.85
C LEU A 100 -6.21 4.49 -1.99
N ILE A 101 -7.24 3.69 -2.17
CA ILE A 101 -7.38 2.41 -1.48
C ILE A 101 -6.39 1.41 -2.09
N VAL A 102 -5.47 0.91 -1.27
CA VAL A 102 -4.55 -0.17 -1.63
C VAL A 102 -5.27 -1.50 -1.41
N ASN A 103 -6.00 -1.93 -2.43
CA ASN A 103 -6.77 -3.17 -2.42
C ASN A 103 -5.88 -4.42 -2.54
N ASP A 104 -6.49 -5.59 -2.26
CA ASP A 104 -5.99 -6.93 -2.57
C ASP A 104 -4.64 -7.33 -1.97
N ARG A 105 -4.42 -6.92 -0.72
CA ARG A 105 -3.31 -7.43 0.08
C ARG A 105 -3.71 -8.73 0.76
N PHE A 106 -3.05 -9.82 0.39
CA PHE A 106 -3.27 -11.13 0.98
C PHE A 106 -1.95 -11.72 1.44
N ILE A 107 -1.99 -12.60 2.43
CA ILE A 107 -0.90 -13.53 2.69
C ILE A 107 -1.38 -14.95 2.40
N ILE A 108 -0.49 -15.77 1.85
CA ILE A 108 -0.73 -17.20 1.70
C ILE A 108 -0.43 -17.82 3.07
N PHE A 109 -1.42 -18.46 3.67
CA PHE A 109 -1.36 -18.87 5.06
C PHE A 109 -1.75 -20.34 5.22
N ASN A 110 -0.96 -21.11 5.95
CA ASN A 110 -1.29 -22.47 6.35
C ASN A 110 -1.92 -22.44 7.74
N ARG A 111 -3.20 -22.81 7.81
CA ARG A 111 -3.98 -22.77 9.05
C ARG A 111 -3.60 -23.85 10.05
N ALA A 112 -3.17 -25.01 9.56
CA ALA A 112 -2.78 -26.13 10.44
C ALA A 112 -1.44 -25.85 11.14
N GLU A 113 -0.51 -25.19 10.43
CA GLU A 113 0.83 -24.92 10.94
C GLU A 113 0.99 -23.51 11.52
N ASN A 114 -0.01 -22.64 11.34
CA ASN A 114 0.04 -21.23 11.71
C ASN A 114 1.24 -20.50 11.07
N MET A 115 1.49 -20.78 9.78
CA MET A 115 2.64 -20.28 9.03
C MET A 115 2.21 -19.50 7.80
N ALA A 116 2.98 -18.46 7.45
CA ALA A 116 2.80 -17.70 6.22
C ALA A 116 3.86 -18.09 5.19
N LEU A 117 3.44 -18.33 3.95
CA LEU A 117 4.34 -18.50 2.82
C LEU A 117 4.68 -17.14 2.21
N THR A 118 5.97 -16.85 2.11
CA THR A 118 6.47 -15.66 1.40
C THR A 118 7.02 -16.08 0.04
N ILE A 119 6.57 -15.40 -1.02
CA ILE A 119 7.12 -15.56 -2.37
C ILE A 119 7.81 -14.24 -2.72
N GLU A 120 9.13 -14.26 -2.83
CA GLU A 120 9.96 -13.06 -3.01
C GLU A 120 9.78 -12.38 -4.38
N ASP A 121 9.49 -13.15 -5.44
CA ASP A 121 9.16 -12.60 -6.75
C ASP A 121 7.69 -12.15 -6.76
N ASN A 122 7.49 -10.84 -6.77
CA ASN A 122 6.17 -10.21 -6.74
C ASN A 122 5.24 -10.64 -7.88
N ASP A 123 5.77 -10.92 -9.08
CA ASP A 123 4.92 -11.35 -10.20
C ASP A 123 4.48 -12.79 -10.00
N ILE A 124 5.37 -13.65 -9.49
CA ILE A 124 5.03 -15.04 -9.16
C ILE A 124 3.98 -15.05 -8.04
N TYR A 125 4.18 -14.26 -6.99
CA TYR A 125 3.19 -14.10 -5.92
C TYR A 125 1.83 -13.70 -6.47
N LYS A 126 1.79 -12.70 -7.36
CA LYS A 126 0.55 -12.22 -7.97
C LYS A 126 -0.17 -13.33 -8.75
N LEU A 127 0.54 -14.06 -9.59
CA LEU A 127 -0.01 -15.16 -10.37
C LEU A 127 -0.51 -16.32 -9.48
N VAL A 128 0.24 -16.67 -8.44
CA VAL A 128 -0.16 -17.71 -7.47
C VAL A 128 -1.42 -17.29 -6.72
N LYS A 129 -1.47 -16.07 -6.22
CA LYS A 129 -2.65 -15.50 -5.54
C LYS A 129 -3.88 -15.54 -6.46
N GLU A 130 -3.75 -15.04 -7.69
CA GLU A 130 -4.84 -15.03 -8.67
C GLU A 130 -5.32 -16.45 -8.97
N LYS A 131 -4.39 -17.41 -9.10
CA LYS A 131 -4.73 -18.82 -9.31
C LYS A 131 -5.47 -19.42 -8.10
N MET A 132 -5.01 -19.18 -6.88
CA MET A 132 -5.70 -19.63 -5.66
C MET A 132 -7.14 -19.09 -5.58
N ILE A 133 -7.34 -17.80 -5.90
CA ILE A 133 -8.69 -17.20 -5.96
C ILE A 133 -9.54 -17.88 -7.03
N HIS A 134 -8.98 -18.07 -8.23
CA HIS A 134 -9.68 -18.69 -9.36
C HIS A 134 -10.12 -20.12 -9.07
N GLU A 135 -9.28 -20.89 -8.38
CA GLU A 135 -9.59 -22.27 -7.97
C GLU A 135 -10.46 -22.35 -6.70
N GLY A 136 -10.92 -21.21 -6.17
CA GLY A 136 -11.85 -21.15 -5.04
C GLY A 136 -11.21 -21.49 -3.70
N VAL A 137 -9.89 -21.30 -3.53
CA VAL A 137 -9.24 -21.44 -2.23
C VAL A 137 -9.85 -20.46 -1.24
N LEU A 138 -10.03 -20.91 0.01
CA LEU A 138 -10.65 -20.11 1.07
C LEU A 138 -9.95 -18.77 1.25
N VAL A 139 -10.74 -17.70 1.30
CA VAL A 139 -10.31 -16.36 1.68
C VAL A 139 -10.83 -16.05 3.07
N GLU A 140 -9.93 -15.77 4.01
CA GLU A 140 -10.26 -15.39 5.38
C GLU A 140 -10.08 -13.88 5.56
N ASP A 141 -11.12 -13.20 6.02
CA ASP A 141 -11.01 -11.79 6.44
C ASP A 141 -10.38 -11.72 7.84
N GLN A 142 -9.75 -10.59 8.17
CA GLN A 142 -9.44 -10.33 9.57
C GLN A 142 -10.76 -10.04 10.30
N GLY A 143 -11.15 -10.97 11.17
CA GLY A 143 -12.18 -10.74 12.19
C GLY A 143 -11.68 -9.87 13.33
#